data_AF-F8N7I3-F1
#
_entry.id   AF-F8N7I3-F1
#
_cell.length_a   1.000
_cell.length_b   1.000
_cell.length_c   1.000
_cell.angle_alpha   90.00
_cell.angle_beta   90.00
_cell.angle_gamma   90.00
#
_symmetry.space_group_name_H-M   'P 1'
#
loop_
_entity.id
_entity.type
_entity.pdbx_description
1 polymer ?
#
loop_
_entity_poly.entity_id
_entity_poly.type
_entity_poly.pdbx_seq_one_letter_code
_entity_poly.pdbx_strand_id
1 'polypeptide(L)'
;MSLFNLYTWATGSKAAFLNSFQNQDEQYEQAQAFWNGLENNAIAFVGLFLALGIAWAWFYYGPYNNMPGRHYRPTHWCIFLGICAVSTFVFTLGAAYLIQAPKLDGAWSIEIKLSLANTLYAVIIYIITSIIYCSYLPTNAYRLLKL
;
A
#
# COMPACT_ATOMS: atom_id res chain seq x y z
N MET A 1 -16.20 10.70 7.75
CA MET A 1 -15.43 9.47 8.04
C MET A 1 -14.02 9.67 7.52
N SER A 2 -12.99 9.40 8.34
CA SER A 2 -11.60 9.49 7.89
C SER A 2 -11.31 8.35 6.90
N LEU A 3 -10.57 8.63 5.83
CA LEU A 3 -10.05 7.58 4.92
C LEU A 3 -9.16 6.58 5.67
N PHE A 4 -8.59 7.01 6.80
CA PHE A 4 -7.77 6.16 7.66
C PHE A 4 -8.54 4.97 8.23
N ASN A 5 -9.89 5.03 8.25
CA ASN A 5 -10.74 3.91 8.67
C ASN A 5 -10.49 2.63 7.86
N LEU A 6 -10.01 2.75 6.61
CA LEU A 6 -9.59 1.60 5.80
C LEU A 6 -8.53 0.77 6.52
N TYR A 7 -7.64 1.38 7.32
CA TYR A 7 -6.51 0.70 7.94
C TYR A 7 -6.80 0.17 9.35
N THR A 8 -7.95 0.52 9.93
CA THR A 8 -8.26 0.24 11.35
C THR A 8 -8.27 -1.25 11.71
N TRP A 9 -8.60 -2.13 10.76
CA TRP A 9 -8.51 -3.59 10.97
C TRP A 9 -7.07 -4.06 11.24
N ALA A 10 -6.06 -3.32 10.75
CA ALA A 10 -4.65 -3.62 10.95
C ALA A 10 -4.03 -2.76 12.05
N THR A 11 -4.27 -1.45 12.05
CA THR A 11 -3.64 -0.49 12.97
C THR A 11 -4.32 -0.45 14.35
N GLY A 12 -5.56 -0.93 14.46
CA GLY A 12 -6.39 -0.74 15.65
C GLY A 12 -7.01 0.66 15.68
N SER A 13 -7.55 1.03 16.85
CA SER A 13 -8.21 2.32 17.06
C SER A 13 -7.27 3.35 17.70
N LYS A 14 -7.54 4.64 17.43
CA LYS A 14 -6.86 5.76 18.06
C LYS A 14 -6.89 5.67 19.58
N ALA A 15 -8.06 5.38 20.14
CA ALA A 15 -8.23 5.27 21.59
C ALA A 15 -7.34 4.18 22.19
N ALA A 16 -7.24 3.00 21.54
CA ALA A 16 -6.38 1.93 22.01
C ALA A 16 -4.88 2.33 21.98
N PHE A 17 -4.46 3.08 20.97
CA PHE A 17 -3.10 3.63 20.88
C PHE A 17 -2.83 4.71 21.93
N LEU A 18 -3.77 5.63 22.16
CA LEU A 18 -3.59 6.71 23.12
C LEU A 18 -3.63 6.24 24.58
N ASN A 19 -4.35 5.15 24.86
CA ASN A 19 -4.44 4.57 26.20
C ASN A 19 -3.07 4.20 26.79
N SER A 20 -2.06 3.86 25.97
CA SER A 20 -0.72 3.56 26.47
C SER A 20 0.05 4.78 26.98
N PHE A 21 -0.44 6.00 26.72
CA PHE A 21 0.24 7.26 27.08
C PHE A 21 -0.55 8.13 28.07
N GLN A 22 -1.72 7.68 28.55
CA GLN A 22 -2.65 8.50 29.34
C GLN A 22 -2.08 9.11 30.63
N ASN A 23 -1.03 8.52 31.20
CA ASN A 23 -0.41 9.00 32.44
C ASN A 23 0.78 9.95 32.20
N GLN A 24 1.05 10.31 30.94
CA GLN A 24 2.22 11.07 30.53
C GLN A 24 1.81 12.17 29.53
N ASP A 25 1.48 13.35 30.05
CA ASP A 25 0.87 14.45 29.27
C ASP A 25 1.64 14.77 27.98
N GLU A 26 2.97 14.93 28.06
CA GLU A 26 3.80 15.22 26.87
C GLU A 26 3.76 14.10 25.83
N GLN A 27 3.84 12.83 26.25
CA GLN A 27 3.81 11.70 25.31
C GLN A 27 2.41 11.49 24.73
N TYR A 28 1.38 11.83 25.49
CA TYR A 28 -0.01 11.76 25.05
C TYR A 28 -0.30 12.78 23.94
N GLU A 29 0.13 14.03 24.11
CA GLU A 29 0.01 15.06 23.06
C GLU A 29 0.77 14.67 21.78
N GLN A 30 1.98 14.15 21.95
CA GLN A 30 2.78 13.62 20.85
C GLN A 30 2.08 12.45 20.13
N ALA A 31 1.50 11.51 20.88
CA ALA A 31 0.78 10.37 20.33
C ALA A 31 -0.48 10.79 19.57
N GLN A 32 -1.17 11.82 20.06
CA GLN A 32 -2.28 12.44 19.32
C GLN A 32 -1.80 13.07 18.03
N ALA A 33 -0.70 13.83 18.05
CA ALA A 33 -0.14 14.46 16.87
C ALA A 33 0.27 13.43 15.80
N PHE A 34 0.95 12.36 16.21
CA PHE A 34 1.29 11.22 15.34
C PHE A 34 0.06 10.62 14.67
N TRP A 35 -0.97 10.29 15.45
CA TRP A 35 -2.18 9.66 14.91
C TRP A 35 -2.96 10.61 13.99
N ASN A 36 -3.13 11.87 14.39
CA ASN A 36 -3.78 12.90 13.57
C ASN A 36 -3.03 13.09 12.25
N GLY A 37 -1.71 13.05 12.27
CA GLY A 37 -0.90 13.18 11.08
C GLY A 37 -1.10 12.01 10.11
N LEU A 38 -1.22 10.77 10.61
CA LEU A 38 -1.61 9.62 9.79
C LEU A 38 -3.01 9.77 9.19
N GLU A 39 -3.98 10.25 9.97
CA GLU A 39 -5.35 10.48 9.51
C GLU A 39 -5.42 11.56 8.42
N ASN A 40 -4.70 12.67 8.61
CA ASN A 40 -4.66 13.77 7.66
C ASN A 40 -3.97 13.40 6.34
N ASN A 41 -3.00 12.48 6.39
CA ASN A 41 -2.28 11.99 5.22
C ASN A 41 -2.85 10.69 4.65
N ALA A 42 -4.01 10.23 5.13
CA ALA A 42 -4.62 8.98 4.67
C ALA A 42 -4.83 8.94 3.14
N ILE A 43 -5.13 10.08 2.53
CA ILE A 43 -5.28 10.19 1.07
C ILE A 43 -3.98 9.86 0.32
N ALA A 44 -2.81 10.19 0.88
CA ALA A 44 -1.52 9.88 0.28
C ALA A 44 -1.26 8.37 0.30
N PHE A 45 -1.57 7.68 1.41
CA PHE A 45 -1.45 6.23 1.50
C PHE A 45 -2.39 5.52 0.53
N VAL A 46 -3.63 6.04 0.39
CA VAL A 46 -4.59 5.54 -0.61
C VAL A 46 -4.07 5.72 -2.03
N GLY A 47 -3.57 6.92 -2.35
CA GLY A 47 -2.95 7.21 -3.64
C GLY A 47 -1.78 6.28 -3.94
N LEU A 48 -0.92 5.99 -2.95
CA LEU A 48 0.24 5.12 -3.12
C LEU A 48 -0.15 3.70 -3.53
N PHE A 49 -1.09 3.04 -2.83
CA PHE A 49 -1.43 1.67 -3.17
C PHE A 49 -2.16 1.57 -4.52
N LEU A 50 -3.00 2.55 -4.85
CA LEU A 50 -3.69 2.62 -6.13
C LEU A 50 -2.69 2.82 -7.27
N ALA A 51 -1.81 3.82 -7.13
CA ALA A 51 -0.82 4.16 -8.15
C ALA A 51 0.13 3.00 -8.40
N LEU A 52 0.70 2.39 -7.34
CA LEU A 52 1.65 1.30 -7.49
C LEU A 52 0.99 0.02 -8.03
N GLY A 53 -0.20 -0.33 -7.52
CA GLY A 53 -0.95 -1.49 -8.01
C GLY A 53 -1.27 -1.40 -9.50
N ILE A 54 -1.78 -0.24 -9.94
CA ILE A 54 -2.10 0.01 -11.35
C ILE A 54 -0.82 0.10 -12.20
N ALA A 55 0.19 0.85 -11.74
CA ALA A 55 1.40 1.10 -12.52
C ALA A 55 2.17 -0.18 -12.79
N TRP A 56 2.34 -1.06 -11.80
CA TRP A 56 3.05 -2.33 -12.00
C TRP A 56 2.27 -3.28 -12.91
N ALA A 57 0.95 -3.35 -12.78
CA ALA A 57 0.12 -4.15 -13.67
C ALA A 57 0.21 -3.62 -15.10
N TRP A 58 0.02 -2.31 -15.30
CA TRP A 58 0.15 -1.67 -16.60
C TRP A 58 1.54 -1.88 -17.21
N PHE A 59 2.60 -1.72 -16.42
CA PHE A 59 3.99 -1.90 -16.86
C PHE A 59 4.23 -3.33 -17.35
N TYR A 60 3.74 -4.32 -16.60
CA TYR A 60 3.81 -5.72 -17.00
C TYR A 60 3.05 -5.96 -18.32
N TYR A 61 1.77 -5.60 -18.41
CA TYR A 61 0.92 -5.94 -19.56
C TYR A 61 1.22 -5.14 -20.84
N GLY A 62 1.74 -3.92 -20.69
CA GLY A 62 2.10 -3.04 -21.80
C GLY A 62 3.60 -3.04 -22.05
N PRO A 63 4.36 -2.07 -21.50
CA PRO A 63 5.78 -1.88 -21.80
C PRO A 63 6.63 -3.15 -21.77
N TYR A 64 6.52 -3.96 -20.72
CA TYR A 64 7.37 -5.15 -20.54
C TYR A 64 7.05 -6.24 -21.57
N ASN A 65 5.77 -6.59 -21.77
CA ASN A 65 5.38 -7.63 -22.72
C ASN A 65 5.40 -7.18 -24.20
N ASN A 66 5.51 -5.88 -24.48
CA ASN A 66 5.65 -5.35 -25.83
C ASN A 66 7.12 -5.26 -26.32
N MET A 67 8.10 -5.58 -25.46
CA MET A 67 9.51 -5.61 -25.85
C MET A 67 9.85 -6.81 -26.75
N PRO A 68 10.76 -6.65 -27.74
CA PRO A 68 11.15 -7.73 -28.64
C PRO A 68 11.79 -8.91 -27.88
N GLY A 69 11.48 -10.13 -28.31
CA GLY A 69 12.00 -11.36 -27.71
C GLY A 69 11.40 -11.72 -26.34
N ARG A 70 10.40 -10.97 -25.86
CA ARG A 70 9.65 -11.35 -24.66
C ARG A 70 8.51 -12.27 -25.03
N HIS A 71 8.56 -13.47 -24.48
CA HIS A 71 7.48 -14.45 -24.57
C HIS A 71 6.82 -14.64 -23.21
N TYR A 72 5.51 -14.85 -23.26
CA TYR A 72 4.61 -14.82 -22.12
C TYR A 72 4.92 -15.93 -21.12
N ARG A 73 5.16 -15.58 -19.85
CA ARG A 73 5.30 -16.55 -18.76
C ARG A 73 4.57 -16.06 -17.50
N PRO A 74 3.67 -16.88 -16.91
CA PRO A 74 3.03 -16.58 -15.63
C PRO A 74 4.04 -16.25 -14.51
N THR A 75 5.26 -16.80 -14.60
CA THR A 75 6.35 -16.50 -13.67
C THR A 75 6.69 -15.01 -13.62
N HIS A 76 6.68 -14.31 -14.76
CA HIS A 76 6.97 -12.86 -14.77
C HIS A 76 5.82 -12.07 -14.13
N TRP A 77 4.56 -12.47 -14.34
CA TRP A 77 3.44 -11.86 -13.65
C TRP A 77 3.59 -11.96 -12.13
N CYS A 78 3.98 -13.13 -11.62
CA CYS A 78 4.24 -13.32 -10.18
C CYS A 78 5.44 -12.49 -9.68
N ILE A 79 6.50 -12.33 -10.50
CA ILE A 79 7.63 -11.46 -10.16
C ILE A 79 7.17 -10.01 -10.04
N PHE A 80 6.38 -9.50 -10.99
CA PHE A 80 5.86 -8.12 -10.93
C PHE A 80 4.86 -7.92 -9.79
N LEU A 81 4.07 -8.95 -9.45
CA LEU A 81 3.26 -8.94 -8.23
C LEU A 81 4.14 -8.79 -6.97
N GLY A 82 5.24 -9.56 -6.89
CA GLY A 82 6.21 -9.45 -5.80
C GLY A 82 6.87 -8.07 -5.73
N ILE A 83 7.26 -7.49 -6.86
CA ILE A 83 7.81 -6.14 -6.95
C ILE A 83 6.77 -5.10 -6.50
N CYS A 84 5.50 -5.25 -6.91
CA CYS A 84 4.40 -4.41 -6.47
C CYS A 84 4.25 -4.44 -4.94
N ALA A 85 4.30 -5.64 -4.36
CA ALA A 85 4.18 -5.81 -2.91
C ALA A 85 5.36 -5.15 -2.16
N VAL A 86 6.59 -5.48 -2.54
CA VAL A 86 7.81 -4.95 -1.89
C VAL A 86 7.90 -3.43 -2.04
N SER A 87 7.68 -2.90 -3.23
CA SER A 87 7.74 -1.44 -3.47
C SER A 87 6.64 -0.71 -2.70
N THR A 88 5.41 -1.22 -2.66
CA THR A 88 4.33 -0.61 -1.87
C THR A 88 4.65 -0.59 -0.38
N PHE A 89 5.18 -1.70 0.14
CA PHE A 89 5.58 -1.76 1.54
C PHE A 89 6.64 -0.69 1.85
N VAL A 90 7.72 -0.65 1.07
CA VAL A 90 8.85 0.28 1.29
C VAL A 90 8.41 1.73 1.16
N PHE A 91 7.65 2.08 0.12
CA PHE A 91 7.19 3.46 -0.07
C PHE A 91 6.18 3.89 0.99
N THR A 92 5.28 3.01 1.41
CA THR A 92 4.30 3.34 2.47
C THR A 92 5.02 3.51 3.81
N LEU A 93 5.95 2.61 4.13
CA LEU A 93 6.71 2.68 5.39
C LEU A 93 7.58 3.93 5.43
N GLY A 94 8.26 4.23 4.32
CA GLY A 94 9.03 5.47 4.18
C GLY A 94 8.15 6.71 4.31
N ALA A 95 6.98 6.74 3.68
CA ALA A 95 6.04 7.85 3.79
C ALA A 95 5.53 8.01 5.23
N ALA A 96 5.14 6.91 5.90
CA ALA A 96 4.67 6.96 7.28
C ALA A 96 5.76 7.47 8.23
N TYR A 97 6.99 6.95 8.10
CA TYR A 97 8.12 7.30 8.95
C TYR A 97 8.66 8.73 8.71
N LEU A 98 8.63 9.22 7.47
CA LEU A 98 9.18 10.54 7.12
C LEU A 98 8.17 11.67 7.33
N ILE A 99 6.88 11.42 7.10
CA ILE A 99 5.85 12.46 7.19
C ILE A 99 5.42 12.66 8.65
N GLN A 100 5.54 11.64 9.50
CA GLN A 100 5.09 11.71 10.89
C GLN A 100 6.26 11.89 11.86
N ALA A 101 6.34 13.07 12.47
CA ALA A 101 7.10 13.30 13.69
C ALA A 101 6.10 13.57 14.82
N PRO A 102 6.28 13.03 16.04
CA PRO A 102 7.51 12.49 16.62
C PRO A 102 7.59 10.95 16.68
N LYS A 103 8.82 10.44 16.79
CA LYS A 103 9.12 9.00 16.88
C LYS A 103 8.91 8.51 18.30
N LEU A 104 7.66 8.18 18.60
CA LEU A 104 7.24 7.62 19.88
C LEU A 104 7.48 6.12 19.95
N ASP A 105 7.59 5.63 21.17
CA ASP A 105 7.58 4.18 21.40
C ASP A 105 6.23 3.60 20.93
N GLY A 106 6.25 2.49 20.19
CA GLY A 106 5.05 1.92 19.56
C GLY A 106 4.59 2.56 18.23
N ALA A 107 5.09 3.74 17.84
CA ALA A 107 4.77 4.34 16.52
C ALA A 107 5.19 3.43 15.36
N TRP A 108 6.39 2.84 15.47
CA TRP A 108 6.94 1.91 14.48
C TRP A 108 6.02 0.70 14.21
N SER A 109 5.34 0.19 15.25
CA SER A 109 4.40 -0.92 15.11
C SER A 109 3.20 -0.53 14.25
N ILE A 110 2.68 0.70 14.43
CA ILE A 110 1.57 1.24 13.65
C ILE A 110 2.00 1.47 12.20
N GLU A 111 3.20 2.02 11.97
CA GLU A 111 3.75 2.27 10.63
C GLU A 111 3.94 0.98 9.84
N ILE A 112 4.45 -0.08 10.47
CA ILE A 112 4.56 -1.41 9.85
C ILE A 112 3.17 -1.96 9.50
N LYS A 113 2.23 -1.93 10.45
CA LYS A 113 0.85 -2.44 10.24
C LYS A 113 0.16 -1.71 9.10
N LEU A 114 0.28 -0.39 9.06
CA LEU A 114 -0.21 0.45 7.97
C LEU A 114 0.40 0.03 6.63
N SER A 115 1.72 -0.15 6.59
CA SER A 115 2.45 -0.52 5.37
C SER A 115 2.06 -1.92 4.86
N LEU A 116 1.84 -2.88 5.76
CA LEU A 116 1.33 -4.21 5.43
C LEU A 116 -0.09 -4.15 4.86
N ALA A 117 -0.98 -3.39 5.49
CA ALA A 117 -2.35 -3.19 4.99
C ALA A 117 -2.34 -2.54 3.59
N ASN A 118 -1.50 -1.52 3.39
CA ASN A 118 -1.36 -0.87 2.09
C ASN A 118 -0.80 -1.81 1.01
N THR A 119 0.14 -2.67 1.39
CA THR A 119 0.71 -3.70 0.51
C THR A 119 -0.37 -4.67 0.05
N LEU A 120 -1.23 -5.12 0.97
CA LEU A 120 -2.37 -5.99 0.64
C LEU A 120 -3.32 -5.29 -0.35
N TYR A 121 -3.61 -4.02 -0.13
CA TYR A 121 -4.46 -3.25 -1.06
C TYR A 121 -3.84 -3.10 -2.44
N ALA A 122 -2.54 -2.79 -2.54
CA ALA A 122 -1.86 -2.71 -3.83
C ALA A 122 -1.88 -4.05 -4.57
N VAL A 123 -1.70 -5.17 -3.86
CA VAL A 123 -1.80 -6.52 -4.43
C VAL A 123 -3.20 -6.79 -4.99
N ILE A 124 -4.25 -6.45 -4.24
CA ILE A 124 -5.64 -6.60 -4.71
C ILE A 124 -5.87 -5.74 -5.96
N ILE A 125 -5.43 -4.48 -5.94
CA ILE A 125 -5.54 -3.58 -7.10
C ILE A 125 -4.77 -4.12 -8.30
N TYR A 126 -3.55 -4.60 -8.11
CA TYR A 126 -2.75 -5.22 -9.17
C TYR A 126 -3.50 -6.40 -9.82
N ILE A 127 -4.14 -7.26 -9.02
CA ILE A 127 -4.94 -8.40 -9.53
C ILE A 127 -6.17 -7.90 -10.29
N ILE A 128 -6.91 -6.92 -9.75
CA ILE A 128 -8.08 -6.34 -10.43
C ILE A 128 -7.68 -5.70 -11.76
N THR A 129 -6.62 -4.89 -11.76
CA THR A 129 -6.09 -4.27 -12.98
C THR A 129 -5.63 -5.34 -13.97
N SER A 130 -5.03 -6.43 -13.50
CA SER A 130 -4.64 -7.57 -14.34
C SER A 130 -5.83 -8.24 -15.03
N ILE A 131 -6.93 -8.47 -14.29
CA ILE A 131 -8.19 -9.01 -14.83
C ILE A 131 -8.74 -8.08 -15.91
N ILE A 132 -8.86 -6.78 -15.61
CA ILE A 132 -9.36 -5.77 -16.55
C ILE A 132 -8.52 -5.77 -17.84
N TYR A 133 -7.19 -5.79 -17.71
CA TYR A 133 -6.28 -5.79 -18.86
C TYR A 133 -6.45 -7.05 -19.72
N CYS A 134 -6.54 -8.23 -19.08
CA CYS A 134 -6.72 -9.50 -19.78
C CYS A 134 -8.07 -9.60 -20.50
N SER A 135 -9.12 -9.00 -19.94
CA SER A 135 -10.48 -9.09 -20.48
C SER A 135 -10.75 -8.05 -21.57
N TYR A 136 -10.30 -6.81 -21.40
CA TYR A 136 -10.77 -5.69 -22.22
C TYR A 136 -9.70 -4.96 -23.02
N LEU A 137 -8.42 -5.11 -22.70
CA LEU A 137 -7.36 -4.32 -23.32
C LEU A 137 -6.49 -5.16 -24.28
N PRO A 138 -5.91 -4.52 -25.30
CA PRO A 138 -4.92 -5.16 -26.14
C PRO A 138 -3.66 -5.41 -25.31
N THR A 139 -3.32 -6.67 -25.12
CA THR A 139 -2.07 -7.06 -24.52
C THR A 139 -1.49 -8.22 -25.29
N ASN A 140 -0.18 -8.17 -25.42
CA ASN A 140 0.61 -9.29 -25.88
C ASN A 140 0.59 -10.40 -24.79
N ALA A 141 0.58 -10.05 -23.49
CA ALA A 141 0.67 -10.99 -22.38
C ALA A 141 -0.32 -12.18 -22.44
N TYR A 142 0.10 -13.34 -21.91
CA TYR A 142 -0.81 -14.47 -21.67
C TYR A 142 -1.96 -14.03 -20.75
N ARG A 143 -3.19 -14.25 -21.21
CA ARG A 143 -4.41 -13.83 -20.53
C ARG A 143 -4.76 -14.78 -19.38
N LEU A 144 -3.89 -14.85 -18.38
CA LEU A 144 -4.00 -15.74 -17.22
C LEU A 144 -5.33 -15.57 -16.46
N LEU A 145 -5.80 -14.33 -16.37
CA LEU A 145 -6.93 -13.93 -15.52
C LEU A 145 -8.10 -13.41 -16.36
N LYS A 146 -8.27 -13.92 -17.59
CA LYS A 146 -9.43 -13.58 -18.41
C LYS A 146 -10.69 -14.15 -17.76
N LEU A 147 -11.70 -13.30 -17.59
CA LEU A 147 -13.07 -13.70 -17.24
C LEU A 147 -13.89 -13.94 -18.52
#